data_AF-A0AAV8SGT3-F1
#
_entry.id   AF-A0AAV8SGT3-F1
#
_cell.length_a   1.000
_cell.length_b   1.000
_cell.length_c   1.000
_cell.angle_alpha   90.00
_cell.angle_beta   90.00
_cell.angle_gamma   90.00
#
_symmetry.space_group_name_H-M   'P 1'
#
loop_
_entity.id
_entity.type
_entity.pdbx_description
1 polymer ?
#
loop_
_entity_poly.entity_id
_entity_poly.type
_entity_poly.pdbx_seq_one_letter_code
_entity_poly.pdbx_strand_id
1 'polypeptide(L)'
;MESLPSTSSSAHHHHHHFRLPLADRIIRALRHHLRLLHRSQSNFFILGATGNVYTVTLTSNPSCTCPDRTTPCKHILFVFIRVLGVPLDDACLRRRSLRPCQLNRLLGTQTVPDALAGASLRRRFHELFFQARQAGDNNIEVEDGTTCPICLDEIEKEEKVVACGTCRNVVHEECLKRWKRSRGRRATSCVICRARWRDRNDQIQDSYLNLAAYVTEDDHTGENDPGLCAG
;
A
#
# COMPACT_ATOMS: atom_id res chain seq x y z
N MET A 1 -0.38 50.44 49.68
CA MET A 1 -1.50 49.57 49.29
C MET A 1 -1.06 48.83 48.05
N GLU A 2 -0.65 47.59 48.27
CA GLU A 2 0.01 46.71 47.32
C GLU A 2 -0.99 46.18 46.31
N SER A 3 -0.67 46.28 45.01
CA SER A 3 -1.48 45.72 43.94
C SER A 3 -0.77 44.47 43.40
N LEU A 4 -1.28 43.30 43.77
CA LEU A 4 -0.83 42.00 43.27
C LEU A 4 -1.37 41.77 41.84
N PRO A 5 -0.55 41.40 40.85
CA PRO A 5 -1.07 40.90 39.59
C PRO A 5 -1.41 39.41 39.74
N SER A 6 -2.69 39.08 39.49
CA SER A 6 -3.20 37.72 39.44
C SER A 6 -2.66 37.01 38.19
N THR A 7 -1.87 35.96 38.40
CA THR A 7 -1.40 35.07 37.33
C THR A 7 -2.53 34.12 36.93
N SER A 8 -3.28 34.45 35.89
CA SER A 8 -4.20 33.52 35.23
C SER A 8 -3.43 32.74 34.15
N SER A 9 -2.97 31.55 34.52
CA SER A 9 -2.31 30.61 33.61
C SER A 9 -3.32 30.08 32.58
N SER A 10 -3.34 30.68 31.40
CA SER A 10 -4.06 30.17 30.24
C SER A 10 -3.45 28.84 29.80
N ALA A 11 -4.16 27.75 30.08
CA ALA A 11 -3.81 26.41 29.65
C ALA A 11 -3.76 26.35 28.11
N HIS A 12 -2.55 26.26 27.56
CA HIS A 12 -2.32 25.90 26.19
C HIS A 12 -2.84 24.49 25.95
N HIS A 13 -3.98 24.36 25.25
CA HIS A 13 -4.45 23.12 24.64
C HIS A 13 -3.47 22.69 23.54
N HIS A 14 -2.33 22.14 23.94
CA HIS A 14 -1.51 21.31 23.06
C HIS A 14 -2.27 20.00 22.84
N HIS A 15 -2.83 19.85 21.64
CA HIS A 15 -3.32 18.58 21.12
C HIS A 15 -2.17 17.56 21.11
N HIS A 16 -1.98 16.87 22.23
CA HIS A 16 -1.25 15.62 22.29
C HIS A 16 -2.07 14.59 21.52
N HIS A 17 -1.79 14.45 20.22
CA HIS A 17 -2.09 13.22 19.49
C HIS A 17 -1.34 12.09 20.20
N PHE A 18 -2.02 11.47 21.16
CA PHE A 18 -1.54 10.32 21.90
C PHE A 18 -1.08 9.27 20.89
N ARG A 19 0.23 9.03 20.85
CA ARG A 19 0.80 7.87 20.19
C ARG A 19 0.18 6.66 20.87
N LEU A 20 -0.86 6.06 20.26
CA LEU A 20 -1.43 4.81 20.74
C LEU A 20 -0.28 3.83 21.00
N PRO A 21 -0.15 3.31 22.24
CA PRO A 21 0.89 2.37 22.62
C PRO A 21 1.03 1.26 21.58
N LEU A 22 2.25 0.79 21.35
CA LEU A 22 2.50 -0.33 20.43
C LEU A 22 1.61 -1.55 20.75
N ALA A 23 1.32 -1.77 22.03
CA ALA A 23 0.42 -2.80 22.53
C ALA A 23 -0.96 -2.76 21.84
N ASP A 24 -1.60 -1.60 21.73
CA ASP A 24 -2.90 -1.46 21.08
C ASP A 24 -2.84 -1.84 19.61
N ARG A 25 -1.70 -1.58 18.95
CA ARG A 25 -1.51 -1.91 17.54
C ARG A 25 -1.29 -3.40 17.34
N ILE A 26 -0.58 -4.04 18.26
CA ILE A 26 -0.42 -5.49 18.30
C ILE A 26 -1.80 -6.12 18.50
N ILE A 27 -2.59 -5.64 19.47
CA ILE A 27 -3.96 -6.10 19.69
C ILE A 27 -4.79 -5.96 18.41
N ARG A 28 -4.71 -4.82 17.72
CA ARG A 28 -5.43 -4.62 16.44
C ARG A 28 -4.92 -5.53 15.33
N ALA A 29 -3.64 -5.84 15.27
CA ALA A 29 -3.06 -6.78 14.30
C ALA A 29 -3.53 -8.22 14.53
N LEU A 30 -3.78 -8.59 15.79
CA LEU A 30 -4.25 -9.91 16.18
C LEU A 30 -5.78 -10.07 16.07
N ARG A 31 -6.53 -9.06 16.53
CA ARG A 31 -8.00 -9.13 16.65
C ARG A 31 -8.76 -8.71 15.41
N HIS A 32 -8.22 -7.80 14.60
CA HIS A 32 -8.91 -7.42 13.38
C HIS A 32 -8.82 -8.54 12.35
N HIS A 33 -9.88 -8.71 11.56
CA HIS A 33 -9.91 -9.63 10.42
C HIS A 33 -8.98 -9.10 9.31
N LEU A 34 -7.70 -9.44 9.44
CA LEU A 34 -6.67 -9.20 8.45
C LEU A 34 -6.26 -10.54 7.85
N ARG A 35 -6.15 -10.60 6.52
CA ARG A 35 -5.75 -11.81 5.80
C ARG A 35 -4.71 -11.49 4.73
N LEU A 36 -3.80 -12.40 4.47
CA LEU A 36 -2.81 -12.30 3.41
C LEU A 36 -3.39 -12.88 2.12
N LEU A 37 -3.46 -12.06 1.08
CA LEU A 37 -3.94 -12.48 -0.25
C LEU A 37 -2.81 -13.10 -1.07
N HIS A 38 -1.67 -12.42 -1.08
CA HIS A 38 -0.53 -12.81 -1.90
C HIS A 38 0.78 -12.33 -1.29
N ARG A 39 1.84 -13.11 -1.52
CA ARG A 39 3.22 -12.76 -1.19
C ARG A 39 4.05 -12.84 -2.46
N SER A 40 4.73 -11.74 -2.78
CA SER A 40 5.66 -11.65 -3.91
C SER A 40 6.98 -11.07 -3.42
N GLN A 41 7.98 -11.93 -3.20
CA GLN A 41 9.30 -11.57 -2.68
C GLN A 41 9.19 -10.79 -1.35
N SER A 42 9.37 -9.46 -1.39
CA SER A 42 9.29 -8.54 -0.25
C SER A 42 7.94 -7.82 -0.10
N ASN A 43 7.01 -8.02 -1.03
CA ASN A 43 5.68 -7.41 -1.02
C ASN A 43 4.62 -8.39 -0.49
N PHE A 44 3.81 -7.90 0.44
CA PHE A 44 2.72 -8.63 1.09
C PHE A 44 1.42 -7.87 0.85
N PHE A 45 0.46 -8.53 0.20
CA PHE A 45 -0.85 -7.97 -0.10
C PHE A 45 -1.85 -8.41 0.96
N ILE A 46 -2.38 -7.46 1.72
CA ILE A 46 -3.16 -7.69 2.93
C ILE A 46 -4.56 -7.15 2.73
N LEU A 47 -5.56 -7.97 3.01
CA LEU A 47 -6.93 -7.56 3.12
C LEU A 47 -7.16 -6.91 4.48
N GLY A 48 -7.64 -5.67 4.49
CA GLY A 48 -8.08 -4.97 5.69
C GLY A 48 -9.51 -5.34 6.08
N ALA A 49 -9.90 -5.00 7.32
CA ALA A 49 -11.24 -5.26 7.86
C ALA A 49 -12.38 -4.62 7.05
N THR A 50 -12.12 -3.57 6.26
CA THR A 50 -13.10 -2.91 5.38
C THR A 50 -13.12 -3.50 3.96
N GLY A 51 -12.40 -4.61 3.73
CA GLY A 51 -12.23 -5.21 2.41
C GLY A 51 -11.23 -4.48 1.49
N ASN A 52 -10.60 -3.39 1.95
CA ASN A 52 -9.56 -2.71 1.17
C ASN A 52 -8.26 -3.50 1.20
N VAL A 53 -7.59 -3.59 0.06
CA VAL A 53 -6.27 -4.21 -0.05
C VAL A 53 -5.17 -3.18 0.23
N TYR A 54 -4.29 -3.52 1.17
CA TYR A 54 -3.10 -2.75 1.52
C TYR A 54 -1.84 -3.55 1.18
N THR A 55 -0.81 -2.86 0.71
CA THR A 55 0.49 -3.47 0.42
C THR A 55 1.47 -3.12 1.52
N VAL A 56 2.10 -4.13 2.11
CA VAL A 56 3.26 -3.98 3.00
C VAL A 56 4.51 -4.39 2.24
N THR A 57 5.49 -3.51 2.20
CA THR A 57 6.78 -3.78 1.58
C THR A 57 7.84 -3.88 2.66
N LEU A 58 8.44 -5.07 2.79
CA LEU A 58 9.51 -5.33 3.74
C LEU A 58 10.85 -4.93 3.14
N THR A 59 11.43 -3.87 3.70
CA THR A 59 12.81 -3.44 3.44
C THR A 59 13.48 -3.14 4.78
N SER A 60 14.69 -2.57 4.75
CA SER A 60 15.32 -2.00 5.95
C SER A 60 14.40 -1.01 6.69
N ASN A 61 13.46 -0.37 5.98
CA ASN A 61 12.42 0.47 6.54
C ASN A 61 11.05 -0.01 6.04
N PRO A 62 10.37 -0.90 6.77
CA PRO A 62 9.11 -1.45 6.32
C PRO A 62 8.07 -0.34 6.13
N SER A 63 7.37 -0.39 5.00
CA SER A 63 6.35 0.57 4.62
C SER A 63 5.01 -0.12 4.38
N CYS A 64 3.92 0.63 4.52
CA CYS A 64 2.57 0.17 4.25
C CYS A 64 1.78 1.27 3.55
N THR A 65 0.93 0.90 2.59
CA THR A 65 0.06 1.84 1.86
C THR A 65 -1.16 2.29 2.67
N CYS A 66 -1.33 1.83 3.91
CA CYS A 66 -2.50 2.20 4.72
C CYS A 66 -2.47 3.67 5.17
N PRO A 67 -3.62 4.27 5.50
CA PRO A 67 -3.69 5.67 5.94
C PRO A 67 -3.01 5.94 7.29
N ASP A 68 -2.65 4.91 8.06
CA ASP A 68 -1.89 5.07 9.31
C ASP A 68 -0.43 5.47 9.01
N ARG A 69 -0.09 6.72 9.34
CA ARG A 69 1.26 7.28 9.13
C ARG A 69 2.28 6.78 10.14
N THR A 70 1.88 5.97 11.13
CA THR A 70 2.79 5.49 12.15
C THR A 70 3.42 4.14 11.77
N THR A 71 4.74 4.04 11.94
CA THR A 71 5.49 2.82 11.64
C THR A 71 6.06 2.21 12.93
N PRO A 72 5.83 0.92 13.21
CA PRO A 72 4.98 -0.01 12.46
C PRO A 72 3.48 0.24 12.69
N CYS A 73 2.70 0.09 11.62
CA CYS A 73 1.24 0.10 11.69
C CYS A 73 0.73 -1.33 11.99
N LYS A 74 -0.58 -1.48 12.25
CA LYS A 74 -1.16 -2.81 12.51
C LYS A 74 -0.94 -3.81 11.37
N HIS A 75 -0.87 -3.37 10.11
CA HIS A 75 -0.65 -4.26 8.96
C HIS A 75 0.79 -4.79 8.89
N ILE A 76 1.77 -3.95 9.22
CA ILE A 76 3.17 -4.38 9.34
C ILE A 76 3.31 -5.40 10.48
N LEU A 77 2.67 -5.12 11.62
CA LEU A 77 2.65 -6.03 12.76
C LEU A 77 1.94 -7.36 12.44
N PHE A 78 0.85 -7.32 11.67
CA PHE A 78 0.17 -8.51 11.18
C PHE A 78 1.10 -9.38 10.33
N VAL A 79 1.89 -8.77 9.43
CA VAL A 79 2.87 -9.51 8.63
C VAL A 79 3.94 -10.15 9.53
N PHE A 80 4.49 -9.40 10.48
CA PHE A 80 5.49 -9.99 11.38
C PHE A 80 4.92 -11.12 12.21
N ILE A 81 3.79 -10.93 12.88
CA ILE A 81 3.29 -11.88 13.87
C ILE A 81 2.55 -13.04 13.20
N ARG A 82 1.53 -12.76 12.39
CA ARG A 82 0.66 -13.81 11.82
C ARG A 82 1.22 -14.42 10.55
N VAL A 83 1.82 -13.62 9.66
CA VAL A 83 2.32 -14.13 8.37
C VAL A 83 3.68 -14.80 8.50
N LEU A 84 4.60 -14.19 9.27
CA LEU A 84 5.99 -14.65 9.43
C LEU A 84 6.25 -15.34 10.78
N GLY A 85 5.27 -15.43 11.68
CA GLY A 85 5.40 -16.16 12.94
C GLY A 85 6.37 -15.53 13.94
N VAL A 86 6.61 -14.23 13.88
CA VAL A 86 7.51 -13.53 14.81
C VAL A 86 6.87 -13.49 16.21
N PRO A 87 7.58 -13.96 17.26
CA PRO A 87 7.10 -13.90 18.64
C PRO A 87 6.81 -12.47 19.14
N LEU A 88 5.80 -12.32 20.00
CA LEU A 88 5.36 -11.00 20.52
C LEU A 88 6.40 -10.28 21.38
N ASP A 89 7.31 -11.03 21.98
CA ASP A 89 8.41 -10.54 22.81
C ASP A 89 9.60 -10.01 22.00
N ASP A 90 9.72 -10.39 20.72
CA ASP A 90 10.85 -10.02 19.85
C ASP A 90 10.95 -8.49 19.70
N ALA A 91 12.16 -7.98 19.93
CA ALA A 91 12.47 -6.56 19.83
C ALA A 91 12.25 -5.98 18.42
N CYS A 92 12.25 -6.80 17.36
CA CYS A 92 12.06 -6.34 15.98
C CYS A 92 10.66 -5.73 15.75
N LEU A 93 9.64 -6.16 16.49
CA LEU A 93 8.29 -5.59 16.43
C LEU A 93 8.23 -4.12 16.88
N ARG A 94 9.19 -3.71 17.72
CA ARG A 94 9.27 -2.34 18.26
C ARG A 94 10.12 -1.41 17.39
N ARG A 95 10.92 -1.99 16.48
CA ARG A 95 11.89 -1.23 15.68
C ARG A 95 11.23 -0.68 14.42
N ARG A 96 11.51 0.59 14.13
CA ARG A 96 11.12 1.23 12.86
C ARG A 96 11.97 0.80 11.68
N SER A 97 13.16 0.25 11.94
CA SER A 97 14.08 -0.23 10.93
C SER A 97 14.60 -1.62 11.29
N LEU A 98 14.74 -2.45 10.26
CA LEU A 98 15.26 -3.81 10.35
C LEU A 98 16.74 -3.81 9.97
N ARG A 99 17.53 -4.60 10.70
CA ARG A 99 18.91 -4.88 10.28
C ARG A 99 18.90 -5.78 9.05
N PRO A 100 19.88 -5.68 8.14
CA PRO A 100 19.92 -6.52 6.93
C PRO A 100 19.83 -8.02 7.21
N CYS A 101 20.51 -8.51 8.25
CA CYS A 101 20.42 -9.91 8.67
C CYS A 101 19.01 -10.31 9.12
N GLN A 102 18.31 -9.42 9.84
CA GLN A 102 16.93 -9.64 10.29
C GLN A 102 15.96 -9.63 9.11
N LEU A 103 16.15 -8.70 8.16
CA LEU A 103 15.35 -8.62 6.95
C LEU A 103 15.49 -9.89 6.10
N ASN A 104 16.72 -10.34 5.84
CA ASN A 104 16.97 -11.56 5.06
C ASN A 104 16.35 -12.79 5.73
N ARG A 105 16.46 -12.88 7.06
CA ARG A 105 15.82 -13.94 7.84
C ARG A 105 14.30 -13.92 7.66
N LEU A 106 13.67 -12.76 7.80
CA LEU A 106 12.22 -12.59 7.65
C LEU A 106 11.73 -12.89 6.22
N LEU A 107 12.50 -12.48 5.20
CA LEU A 107 12.17 -12.77 3.81
C LEU A 107 12.37 -14.25 3.45
N GLY A 108 13.23 -14.97 4.17
CA GLY A 108 13.43 -16.42 4.03
C GLY A 108 12.41 -17.26 4.79
N THR A 109 11.67 -16.69 5.75
CA THR A 109 10.66 -17.42 6.53
C THR A 109 9.48 -17.82 5.65
N GLN A 110 8.97 -19.05 5.81
CA GLN A 110 7.76 -19.50 5.13
C GLN A 110 6.52 -18.79 5.69
N THR A 111 5.50 -18.63 4.85
CA THR A 111 4.25 -18.02 5.27
C THR A 111 3.41 -19.00 6.06
N VAL A 112 2.93 -18.58 7.24
CA VAL A 112 2.00 -19.37 8.05
C VAL A 112 0.65 -19.49 7.30
N PRO A 113 0.11 -20.72 7.13
CA PRO A 113 -1.13 -20.93 6.36
C PRO A 113 -2.37 -20.23 6.94
N ASP A 114 -2.52 -20.18 8.26
CA ASP A 114 -3.68 -19.55 8.94
C ASP A 114 -3.83 -18.05 8.61
N ALA A 115 -2.72 -17.38 8.28
CA ALA A 115 -2.77 -15.98 7.90
C ALA A 115 -3.29 -15.76 6.46
N LEU A 116 -3.36 -16.80 5.63
CA LEU A 116 -3.81 -16.70 4.24
C LEU A 116 -5.33 -16.52 4.15
N ALA A 117 -5.77 -15.73 3.17
CA ALA A 117 -7.18 -15.68 2.78
C ALA A 117 -7.59 -16.97 2.04
N GLY A 118 -8.88 -17.24 1.99
CA GLY A 118 -9.45 -18.35 1.24
C GLY A 118 -9.06 -18.34 -0.25
N ALA A 119 -9.01 -19.53 -0.85
CA ALA A 119 -8.51 -19.70 -2.21
C ALA A 119 -9.32 -18.89 -3.24
N SER A 120 -10.64 -18.76 -3.03
CA SER A 120 -11.54 -17.98 -3.87
C SER A 120 -11.17 -16.49 -3.90
N LEU A 121 -10.96 -15.89 -2.73
CA LEU A 121 -10.62 -14.47 -2.62
C LEU A 121 -9.24 -14.17 -3.22
N ARG A 122 -8.28 -15.07 -3.02
CA ARG A 122 -6.96 -14.98 -3.62
C ARG A 122 -7.02 -15.03 -5.14
N ARG A 123 -7.84 -15.93 -5.70
CA ARG A 123 -8.04 -16.02 -7.16
C ARG A 123 -8.63 -14.72 -7.71
N ARG A 124 -9.67 -14.18 -7.08
CA ARG A 124 -10.28 -12.89 -7.46
C ARG A 124 -9.29 -11.72 -7.35
N PHE A 125 -8.47 -11.70 -6.30
CA PHE A 125 -7.39 -10.72 -6.18
C PHE A 125 -6.42 -10.83 -7.36
N HIS A 126 -5.99 -12.04 -7.72
CA HIS A 126 -5.08 -12.24 -8.85
C HIS A 126 -5.68 -11.80 -10.19
N GLU A 127 -6.95 -12.13 -10.45
CA GLU A 127 -7.69 -11.68 -11.63
C GLU A 127 -7.71 -10.15 -11.69
N LEU A 128 -8.26 -9.48 -10.67
CA LEU A 128 -8.43 -8.03 -10.70
C LEU A 128 -7.11 -7.26 -10.66
N PHE A 129 -6.14 -7.70 -9.85
CA PHE A 129 -4.90 -6.97 -9.65
C PHE A 129 -3.93 -7.15 -10.83
N PHE A 130 -3.77 -8.36 -11.37
CA PHE A 130 -2.84 -8.58 -12.48
C PHE A 130 -3.47 -8.34 -13.86
N GLN A 131 -4.77 -8.59 -14.05
CA GLN A 131 -5.43 -8.22 -15.32
C GLN A 131 -5.51 -6.69 -15.48
N ALA A 132 -5.77 -5.91 -14.42
CA ALA A 132 -5.74 -4.45 -14.53
C ALA A 132 -4.35 -3.90 -14.91
N ARG A 133 -3.29 -4.62 -14.56
CA ARG A 133 -1.91 -4.30 -14.95
C ARG A 133 -1.62 -4.71 -16.40
N GLN A 134 -2.06 -5.88 -16.85
CA GLN A 134 -1.87 -6.35 -18.23
C GLN A 134 -2.75 -5.61 -19.25
N ALA A 135 -4.02 -5.36 -18.91
CA ALA A 135 -4.99 -4.73 -19.79
C ALA A 135 -4.74 -3.23 -20.05
N GLY A 136 -3.85 -2.59 -19.28
CA GLY A 136 -3.48 -1.19 -19.55
C GLY A 136 -1.99 -0.97 -19.76
N ASP A 137 -1.31 -1.99 -20.26
CA ASP A 137 -0.11 -1.81 -21.08
C ASP A 137 -0.48 -1.65 -22.57
N ASN A 138 -1.67 -2.10 -22.99
CA ASN A 138 -2.03 -2.28 -24.40
C ASN A 138 -3.25 -1.49 -24.92
N ASN A 139 -3.87 -0.59 -24.15
CA ASN A 139 -5.09 0.11 -24.59
C ASN A 139 -5.05 1.61 -24.29
N ILE A 140 -4.04 2.30 -24.79
CA ILE A 140 -4.20 3.72 -25.11
C ILE A 140 -4.62 3.73 -26.57
N GLU A 141 -5.92 3.86 -26.83
CA GLU A 141 -6.42 4.08 -28.18
C GLU A 141 -5.90 5.46 -28.64
N VAL A 142 -4.87 5.45 -29.46
CA VAL A 142 -4.35 6.64 -30.12
C VAL A 142 -5.25 6.89 -31.34
N GLU A 143 -6.01 7.98 -31.33
CA GLU A 143 -6.73 8.43 -32.51
C GLU A 143 -5.73 8.81 -33.61
N ASP A 144 -6.04 8.45 -34.85
CA ASP A 144 -5.20 8.76 -36.01
C ASP A 144 -5.02 10.29 -36.12
N GLY A 145 -3.77 10.75 -36.08
CA GLY A 145 -3.41 12.18 -36.07
C GLY A 145 -3.13 12.79 -34.69
N THR A 146 -3.06 11.99 -33.63
CA THR A 146 -2.61 12.49 -32.31
C THR A 146 -1.13 12.91 -32.37
N THR A 147 -0.82 14.17 -32.09
CA THR A 147 0.56 14.69 -32.08
C THR A 147 1.14 14.72 -30.67
N CYS A 148 2.40 14.30 -30.52
CA CYS A 148 3.12 14.41 -29.26
C CYS A 148 3.47 15.89 -28.97
N PRO A 149 2.96 16.50 -27.88
CA PRO A 149 3.21 17.92 -27.58
C PRO A 149 4.64 18.27 -27.15
N ILE A 150 5.55 17.29 -27.11
CA ILE A 150 6.96 17.49 -26.74
C ILE A 150 7.86 17.56 -27.97
N CYS A 151 7.70 16.63 -28.92
CA CYS A 151 8.48 16.61 -30.16
C CYS A 151 7.72 17.18 -31.37
N LEU A 152 6.40 17.32 -31.26
CA LEU A 152 5.49 17.75 -32.33
C LEU A 152 5.37 16.74 -33.48
N ASP A 153 5.81 15.50 -33.28
CA ASP A 153 5.65 14.40 -34.22
C ASP A 153 4.32 13.67 -33.98
N GLU A 154 3.76 13.09 -35.04
CA GLU A 154 2.59 12.22 -34.97
C GLU A 154 2.92 10.94 -34.21
N ILE A 155 1.98 10.49 -33.38
CA ILE A 155 2.11 9.29 -32.58
C ILE A 155 1.55 8.11 -33.39
N GLU A 156 2.40 7.14 -33.71
CA GLU A 156 1.97 5.93 -34.41
C GLU A 156 1.44 4.85 -33.44
N LYS A 157 0.57 3.95 -33.91
CA LYS A 157 -0.07 2.89 -33.08
C LYS A 157 0.93 1.89 -32.48
N GLU A 158 2.14 1.80 -33.04
CA GLU A 158 3.19 0.88 -32.59
C GLU A 158 4.15 1.52 -31.56
N GLU A 159 4.04 2.82 -31.32
CA GLU A 159 4.94 3.54 -30.45
C GLU A 159 4.52 3.49 -28.98
N LYS A 160 5.51 3.42 -28.08
CA LYS A 160 5.25 3.41 -26.63
C LYS A 160 4.82 4.78 -26.16
N VAL A 161 3.57 4.87 -25.73
CA VAL A 161 2.94 6.12 -25.35
C VAL A 161 2.42 6.11 -23.92
N VAL A 162 2.30 7.30 -23.33
CA VAL A 162 1.77 7.51 -21.99
C VAL A 162 0.80 8.68 -22.01
N ALA A 163 -0.33 8.55 -21.31
CA ALA A 163 -1.36 9.58 -21.26
C ALA A 163 -1.37 10.31 -19.91
N CYS A 164 -1.69 11.60 -19.93
CA CYS A 164 -1.90 12.35 -18.70
C CYS A 164 -3.20 11.92 -18.00
N GLY A 165 -3.14 11.55 -16.72
CA GLY A 165 -4.36 11.15 -15.98
C GLY A 165 -5.40 12.25 -15.74
N THR A 166 -5.08 13.52 -16.04
CA THR A 166 -6.03 14.65 -15.88
C THR A 166 -6.59 15.11 -17.21
N CYS A 167 -5.75 15.50 -18.17
CA CYS A 167 -6.20 16.02 -19.46
C CYS A 167 -6.19 14.98 -20.58
N ARG A 168 -5.82 13.73 -20.29
CA ARG A 168 -5.76 12.60 -21.23
C ARG A 168 -4.85 12.77 -22.46
N ASN A 169 -4.13 13.89 -22.57
CA ASN A 169 -3.15 14.09 -23.64
C ASN A 169 -2.06 13.02 -23.62
N VAL A 170 -1.79 12.49 -24.80
CA VAL A 170 -0.81 11.43 -25.04
C VAL A 170 0.55 12.04 -25.37
N VAL A 171 1.61 11.42 -24.86
CA VAL A 171 3.00 11.79 -25.15
C VAL A 171 3.80 10.50 -25.35
N HIS A 172 4.88 10.53 -26.15
CA HIS A 172 5.79 9.39 -26.20
C HIS A 172 6.43 9.13 -24.83
N GLU A 173 6.63 7.85 -24.50
CA GLU A 173 7.27 7.44 -23.24
C GLU A 173 8.67 8.05 -23.12
N GLU A 174 9.41 8.10 -24.24
CA GLU A 174 10.75 8.68 -24.27
C GLU A 174 10.77 10.20 -24.15
N CYS A 175 9.81 10.89 -24.78
CA CYS A 175 9.64 12.33 -24.64
C CYS A 175 9.32 12.70 -23.18
N LEU A 176 8.44 11.93 -22.52
CA LEU A 176 8.18 12.12 -21.09
C LEU A 176 9.45 11.86 -20.26
N LYS A 177 10.23 10.81 -20.55
CA LYS A 177 11.51 10.56 -19.85
C LYS A 177 12.47 11.74 -19.99
N ARG A 178 12.62 12.32 -21.19
CA ARG A 178 13.44 13.53 -21.42
C ARG A 178 12.91 14.72 -20.62
N TRP A 179 11.58 14.92 -20.60
CA TRP A 179 10.92 15.94 -19.79
C TRP A 179 11.13 15.76 -18.28
N LYS A 180 11.07 14.52 -17.78
CA LYS A 180 11.38 14.20 -16.37
C LYS A 180 12.81 14.61 -16.02
N ARG A 181 13.78 14.31 -16.89
CA ARG A 181 15.20 14.66 -16.67
C ARG A 181 15.44 16.17 -16.65
N SER A 182 14.80 16.95 -17.52
CA SER A 182 14.97 18.41 -17.57
C SER A 182 14.44 19.13 -16.32
N ARG A 183 13.49 18.52 -15.61
CA ARG A 183 12.89 19.05 -14.38
C ARG A 183 13.72 18.75 -13.11
N GLY A 184 14.79 17.97 -13.22
CA GLY A 184 15.67 17.61 -12.10
C GLY A 184 14.92 16.88 -10.99
N ARG A 185 15.04 17.36 -9.74
CA ARG A 185 14.38 16.76 -8.55
C ARG A 185 12.92 17.18 -8.36
N ARG A 186 12.34 18.00 -9.25
CA ARG A 186 10.96 18.48 -9.09
C ARG A 186 9.96 17.42 -9.58
N ALA A 187 8.78 17.39 -8.96
CA ALA A 187 7.70 16.51 -9.39
C ALA A 187 7.36 16.78 -10.87
N THR A 188 7.26 15.72 -11.66
CA THR A 188 6.90 15.79 -13.07
C THR A 188 5.49 16.37 -13.20
N SER A 189 5.30 17.31 -14.12
CA SER A 189 4.00 17.89 -14.43
C SER A 189 3.69 17.72 -15.91
N CYS A 190 2.40 17.63 -16.25
CA CYS A 190 1.93 17.63 -17.63
C CYS A 190 2.34 18.90 -18.35
N VAL A 191 2.81 18.75 -19.59
CA VAL A 191 3.18 19.89 -20.46
C VAL A 191 1.98 20.74 -20.86
N ILE A 192 0.79 20.12 -20.97
CA ILE A 192 -0.45 20.80 -21.37
C ILE A 192 -1.16 21.41 -20.15
N CYS A 193 -1.63 20.58 -19.23
CA CYS A 193 -2.50 21.04 -18.13
C CYS A 193 -1.75 21.40 -16.84
N ARG A 194 -0.41 21.21 -16.79
CA ARG A 194 0.44 21.43 -15.61
C ARG A 194 0.08 20.63 -14.36
N ALA A 195 -0.94 19.76 -14.41
CA ALA A 195 -1.26 18.83 -13.35
C ALA A 195 -0.06 17.93 -13.05
N ARG A 196 0.08 17.51 -11.79
CA ARG A 196 1.14 16.59 -11.37
C ARG A 196 1.00 15.28 -12.15
N TRP A 197 2.05 14.90 -12.87
CA TRP A 197 2.11 13.65 -13.60
C TRP A 197 2.21 12.52 -12.58
N ARG A 198 1.21 11.65 -12.55
CA ARG A 198 1.21 10.43 -11.76
C ARG A 198 1.48 9.30 -12.73
N ASP A 199 2.51 8.50 -12.48
CA ASP A 199 2.69 7.29 -13.26
C ASP A 199 1.49 6.36 -12.99
N ARG A 200 1.09 5.55 -13.97
CA ARG A 200 -0.09 4.68 -13.86
C ARG A 200 -0.02 3.77 -12.62
N ASN A 201 1.20 3.39 -12.24
CA ASN A 201 1.48 2.61 -11.03
C ASN A 201 1.18 3.38 -9.72
N ASP A 202 1.34 4.71 -9.72
CA ASP A 202 0.99 5.59 -8.58
C ASP A 202 -0.52 5.86 -8.53
N GLN A 203 -1.21 5.92 -9.68
CA GLN A 203 -2.67 6.05 -9.73
C GLN A 203 -3.41 4.83 -9.18
N ILE A 204 -2.90 3.62 -9.44
CA ILE A 204 -3.45 2.38 -8.87
C ILE A 204 -3.20 2.31 -7.35
N GLN A 205 -2.14 2.94 -6.83
CA GLN A 205 -1.88 2.98 -5.39
C GLN A 205 -2.82 3.94 -4.63
N ASP A 206 -3.29 5.02 -5.26
CA ASP A 206 -4.21 5.98 -4.62
C ASP A 206 -5.67 5.47 -4.53
N SER A 207 -6.06 4.54 -5.41
CA SER A 207 -7.38 3.88 -5.39
C SER A 207 -7.22 2.46 -4.84
N TYR A 208 -7.42 2.28 -3.54
CA TYR A 208 -7.39 0.94 -2.92
C TYR A 208 -8.33 -0.03 -3.68
N LEU A 209 -7.81 -1.19 -4.06
CA LEU A 209 -8.66 -2.28 -4.56
C LEU A 209 -9.53 -2.75 -3.40
N ASN A 210 -10.85 -2.66 -3.56
CA ASN A 210 -11.81 -3.11 -2.56
C ASN A 210 -12.37 -4.49 -2.97
N LEU A 211 -12.23 -5.47 -2.09
CA LEU A 211 -12.69 -6.83 -2.27
C LEU A 211 -13.88 -7.17 -1.35
N ALA A 212 -14.49 -6.20 -0.66
CA ALA A 212 -15.55 -6.44 0.32
C ALA A 212 -16.74 -7.22 -0.27
N ALA A 213 -17.06 -7.01 -1.55
CA ALA A 213 -18.13 -7.73 -2.25
C ALA A 213 -17.86 -9.23 -2.43
N TYR A 214 -16.62 -9.69 -2.24
CA TYR A 214 -16.20 -11.07 -2.46
C TYR A 214 -15.77 -11.80 -1.19
N VAL A 215 -15.81 -11.13 -0.03
CA VAL A 215 -15.48 -11.75 1.26
C VAL A 215 -16.65 -12.62 1.68
N THR A 216 -16.42 -13.92 1.85
CA THR A 216 -17.42 -14.88 2.35
C THR A 216 -17.27 -15.09 3.86
N GLU A 217 -18.29 -15.64 4.52
CA GLU A 217 -18.26 -15.89 5.97
C GLU A 217 -17.12 -16.83 6.39
N ASP A 218 -16.75 -17.78 5.52
CA ASP A 218 -15.60 -18.68 5.74
C ASP A 218 -14.26 -17.94 5.83
N ASP A 219 -14.12 -16.77 5.19
CA ASP A 219 -12.91 -15.95 5.28
C ASP A 219 -12.83 -15.21 6.64
N HIS A 220 -13.96 -15.07 7.34
CA HIS A 220 -14.06 -14.44 8.66
C HIS A 220 -13.72 -15.39 9.81
N THR A 221 -13.97 -16.69 9.65
CA THR A 221 -13.65 -17.72 10.64
C THR A 221 -12.30 -18.35 10.32
N GLY A 222 -11.27 -18.08 11.13
CA GLY A 222 -10.18 -19.05 11.25
C GLY A 222 -10.79 -20.36 11.75
N GLU A 223 -10.41 -21.48 11.13
CA GLU A 223 -10.90 -22.83 11.44
C GLU A 223 -11.03 -23.03 12.96
N ASN A 224 -12.28 -23.06 13.44
CA ASN A 224 -12.56 -23.64 14.75
C ASN A 224 -12.49 -25.17 14.56
N ASP A 225 -11.46 -25.75 15.14
CA ASP A 225 -11.27 -27.17 15.42
C ASP A 225 -12.60 -27.92 15.65
N PRO A 226 -12.99 -28.87 14.77
CA PRO A 226 -14.06 -29.79 15.08
C PRO A 226 -13.46 -31.09 15.65
N GLY A 227 -13.42 -31.17 16.97
CA GLY A 227 -13.72 -32.41 17.69
C GLY A 227 -12.60 -33.45 17.82
N LEU A 228 -12.04 -33.52 19.03
CA LEU A 228 -11.75 -34.82 19.66
C LEU A 228 -12.45 -34.89 21.02
N CYS A 229 -13.66 -35.46 21.00
CA CYS A 229 -14.29 -36.12 22.15
C CYS A 229 -14.91 -37.41 21.62
N ALA A 230 -14.12 -38.48 21.58
CA ALA A 230 -14.58 -39.87 21.56
C ALA A 230 -13.41 -40.79 21.92
N GLY A 231 -13.54 -41.54 23.00
CA GLY A 231 -12.59 -42.55 23.46
C GLY A 231 -12.47 -42.59 24.98
#